data_AF-A0A2W4UBZ7-F1
#
_entry.id   AF-A0A2W4UBZ7-F1
#
_cell.length_a   1.000
_cell.length_b   1.000
_cell.length_c   1.000
_cell.angle_alpha   90.00
_cell.angle_beta   90.00
_cell.angle_gamma   90.00
#
_symmetry.space_group_name_H-M   'P 1'
#
loop_
_entity.id
_entity.type
_entity.pdbx_description
1 polymer ?
#
loop_
_entity_poly.entity_id
_entity_poly.type
_entity_poly.pdbx_seq_one_letter_code
_entity_poly.pdbx_strand_id
1 'polypeptide(L)'
;MSTERPDTFEVGPVNPQAATGGDWDTQDGTFTAHRRDDMLHPGRYWRCRNDREVPYPGFANHSLPLHAQQIYLITDLVMFEDRIHSVQVLDTPSSGRTHSYPILVAEFLRDFEPVADEEAKAARAAEMQTIMSGVSAMQAEMVQAQTDPLGLPGVREAAEEAVQQYEQEQISRVQAQVQEREKREADLRRIHRRAARRSAEKGNPIALRQMTLSNSVSDILHEGISPDGVYELTLEAGRHIARGEALSKWISARAKEIGRELERLTPFYTEQQKVALASAHKAIAHVKSLQEGIQTLRLYTGEGVDVVQVRQGNDAPSRERLTLLQGKRFADEELAIWADVGVEFDWRSAERFFTALRENDALLDQVLPAPRCVVTMAVTRRTIRYSANMHWYDRLINDIANKAVFLLVRNGQNVHAVYSDEPSHEAAERLFPAAHEVRGHFEGLDGSTIGLHDVRFGKANADWESTNLHYTRLLILLCGLDHRERLFGDFYPHEQAMRMLSLDFQRQYFHFVHDDEEHALLGEGSRLPVMEWIAERNSYLRSGSRVAVAPGNQLKAVQGAGTNIRKLKPIESGVPSRFVARASGGFHKVQIPMRNPEHRQVLATAWLDGPKAPTEMDTWFLCLDGYFGPT
;
A
#
# COMPACT_ATOMS: atom_id res chain seq x y z
N MET A 1 68.71 21.52 -12.02
CA MET A 1 67.58 22.34 -12.51
C MET A 1 66.32 21.67 -11.98
N SER A 2 65.98 21.92 -10.71
CA SER A 2 65.18 23.08 -10.25
C SER A 2 63.70 22.85 -10.62
N THR A 3 62.90 22.30 -9.70
CA THR A 3 61.93 23.02 -8.79
C THR A 3 60.62 23.31 -9.56
N GLU A 4 59.40 23.09 -9.07
CA GLU A 4 58.81 23.45 -7.77
C GLU A 4 57.56 22.61 -7.45
N ARG A 5 57.33 22.34 -6.15
CA ARG A 5 56.00 22.20 -5.52
C ARG A 5 55.70 23.54 -4.81
N PRO A 6 54.42 23.94 -4.72
CA PRO A 6 53.87 24.53 -3.48
C PRO A 6 52.43 24.00 -3.21
N ASP A 7 51.77 24.10 -2.06
CA ASP A 7 52.08 24.62 -0.72
C ASP A 7 51.07 23.98 0.26
N THR A 8 51.54 23.65 1.45
CA THR A 8 50.74 23.36 2.64
C THR A 8 50.33 24.67 3.31
N PHE A 9 49.03 24.94 3.46
CA PHE A 9 48.53 26.08 4.24
C PHE A 9 48.41 25.71 5.72
N GLU A 10 49.25 26.33 6.55
CA GLU A 10 49.09 26.41 8.01
C GLU A 10 47.92 27.35 8.35
N VAL A 11 47.04 26.92 9.27
CA VAL A 11 45.98 27.75 9.85
C VAL A 11 46.43 28.21 11.24
N GLY A 12 46.61 29.53 11.41
CA GLY A 12 46.94 30.15 12.70
C GLY A 12 45.79 30.08 13.72
N PRO A 13 46.06 30.38 15.01
CA PRO A 13 45.11 30.13 16.09
C PRO A 13 43.96 31.14 16.08
N VAL A 14 42.72 30.63 16.12
CA VAL A 14 41.50 31.44 16.24
C VAL A 14 41.22 31.71 17.72
N ASN A 15 41.00 32.99 18.02
CA ASN A 15 40.73 33.59 19.32
C ASN A 15 39.39 33.10 19.93
N PRO A 16 39.35 32.52 21.15
CA PRO A 16 38.13 31.93 21.71
C PRO A 16 37.40 32.93 22.62
N GLN A 17 36.73 33.93 22.04
CA GLN A 17 35.78 34.77 22.77
C GLN A 17 34.62 35.20 21.86
N ALA A 18 33.75 34.26 21.48
CA ALA A 18 32.41 34.55 20.95
C ALA A 18 31.53 33.29 20.87
N ALA A 19 31.14 32.71 22.02
CA ALA A 19 29.99 31.80 22.12
C ALA A 19 29.70 31.47 23.60
N THR A 20 29.07 32.38 24.33
CA THR A 20 28.54 32.13 25.67
C THR A 20 27.06 31.79 25.59
N GLY A 21 26.71 30.56 25.97
CA GLY A 21 25.32 30.11 26.09
C GLY A 21 25.22 28.60 26.29
N GLY A 22 25.86 28.07 27.33
CA GLY A 22 25.76 26.68 27.77
C GLY A 22 25.62 26.68 29.29
N ASP A 23 24.60 25.98 29.79
CA ASP A 23 24.33 25.81 31.22
C ASP A 23 25.33 24.81 31.80
N TRP A 24 25.95 25.15 32.93
CA TRP A 24 27.03 24.38 33.55
C TRP A 24 26.50 23.68 34.80
N ASP A 25 26.48 22.35 34.82
CA ASP A 25 26.25 21.60 36.05
C ASP A 25 27.56 20.99 36.54
N THR A 26 27.86 21.18 37.83
CA THR A 26 29.15 20.82 38.44
C THR A 26 29.01 19.57 39.30
N GLN A 27 29.44 18.43 38.76
CA GLN A 27 29.93 17.32 39.57
C GLN A 27 31.27 16.83 38.99
N ASP A 28 32.29 16.81 39.84
CA ASP A 28 33.57 16.10 39.66
C ASP A 28 34.50 16.54 38.52
N GLY A 29 34.85 17.84 38.46
CA GLY A 29 36.21 18.33 38.11
C GLY A 29 36.87 17.88 36.80
N THR A 30 36.13 17.20 35.92
CA THR A 30 36.58 16.66 34.64
C THR A 30 35.70 17.27 33.57
N PHE A 31 36.27 18.23 32.84
CA PHE A 31 35.60 18.87 31.72
C PHE A 31 35.41 17.85 30.59
N THR A 32 34.27 17.18 30.54
CA THR A 32 33.82 16.46 29.37
C THR A 32 32.95 17.40 28.55
N ALA A 33 33.51 17.93 27.47
CA ALA A 33 32.73 18.64 26.47
C ALA A 33 31.87 17.59 25.74
N HIS A 34 30.63 17.36 26.19
CA HIS A 34 29.67 16.56 25.44
C HIS A 34 29.32 17.32 24.16
N ARG A 35 29.65 16.76 23.00
CA ARG A 35 29.12 17.28 21.74
C ARG A 35 27.62 17.05 21.74
N ARG A 36 26.82 17.93 21.13
CA ARG A 36 25.37 17.73 21.02
C ARG A 36 25.01 16.38 20.39
N ASP A 37 25.90 15.84 19.56
CA ASP A 37 25.79 14.53 18.92
C ASP A 37 25.82 13.37 19.93
N ASP A 38 26.50 13.54 21.07
CA ASP A 38 26.59 12.52 22.13
C ASP A 38 25.25 12.32 22.87
N MET A 39 24.28 13.24 22.67
CA MET A 39 22.93 13.15 23.26
C MET A 39 21.89 12.55 22.29
N LEU A 40 22.28 12.22 21.05
CA LEU A 40 21.39 11.59 20.09
C LEU A 40 21.24 10.10 20.39
N HIS A 41 20.21 9.75 21.15
CA HIS A 41 19.84 8.37 21.44
C HIS A 41 18.31 8.19 21.37
N PRO A 42 17.82 7.03 20.88
CA PRO A 42 16.41 6.69 21.00
C PRO A 42 15.94 6.76 22.45
N GLY A 43 14.74 7.31 22.67
CA GLY A 43 14.17 7.52 24.00
C GLY A 43 14.46 8.90 24.62
N ARG A 44 15.21 9.77 23.94
CA ARG A 44 15.51 11.13 24.41
C ARG A 44 14.54 12.17 23.87
N TYR A 45 14.28 13.20 24.68
CA TYR A 45 13.39 14.30 24.36
C TYR A 45 14.15 15.53 23.87
N TRP A 46 13.58 16.19 22.87
CA TRP A 46 14.16 17.37 22.23
C TRP A 46 13.08 18.42 21.96
N ARG A 47 13.41 19.68 22.17
CA ARG A 47 12.52 20.82 21.95
C ARG A 47 12.79 21.45 20.59
N CYS A 48 11.74 21.74 19.84
CA CYS A 48 11.85 22.47 18.59
C CYS A 48 12.01 23.98 18.86
N ARG A 49 12.95 24.64 18.17
CA ARG A 49 13.25 26.07 18.39
C ARG A 49 12.31 27.00 17.64
N ASN A 50 11.98 26.65 16.40
CA ASN A 50 11.23 27.48 15.47
C ASN A 50 10.11 26.67 14.83
N ASP A 51 9.00 27.34 14.49
CA ASP A 51 7.96 26.72 13.69
C ASP A 51 8.54 26.26 12.34
N ARG A 52 8.26 25.02 11.96
CA ARG A 52 8.78 24.44 10.72
C ARG A 52 7.83 23.43 10.14
N GLU A 53 7.79 23.36 8.83
CA GLU A 53 7.11 22.28 8.12
C GLU A 53 8.09 21.18 7.69
N VAL A 54 7.74 19.94 7.98
CA VAL A 54 8.49 18.75 7.54
C VAL A 54 7.65 17.97 6.54
N PRO A 55 8.20 17.54 5.39
CA PRO A 55 7.45 16.78 4.41
C PRO A 55 6.94 15.45 4.99
N TYR A 56 5.70 15.10 4.68
CA TYR A 56 5.05 13.88 5.13
C TYR A 56 5.63 12.65 4.39
N PRO A 57 5.97 11.56 5.08
CA PRO A 57 6.49 10.35 4.44
C PRO A 57 5.46 9.75 3.49
N GLY A 58 5.74 9.75 2.18
CA GLY A 58 4.91 9.11 1.16
C GLY A 58 3.91 10.02 0.43
N PHE A 59 3.77 11.28 0.84
CA PHE A 59 2.93 12.26 0.13
C PHE A 59 3.68 13.58 -0.04
N ALA A 60 4.24 13.80 -1.24
CA ALA A 60 5.06 14.98 -1.56
C ALA A 60 4.36 16.33 -1.32
N ASN A 61 3.02 16.35 -1.29
CA ASN A 61 2.22 17.58 -1.12
C ASN A 61 1.67 17.79 0.30
N HIS A 62 2.03 16.94 1.27
CA HIS A 62 1.61 17.09 2.65
C HIS A 62 2.81 17.46 3.50
N SER A 63 2.68 18.50 4.31
CA SER A 63 3.66 18.89 5.33
C SER A 63 3.05 18.76 6.72
N LEU A 64 3.89 18.43 7.69
CA LEU A 64 3.55 18.40 9.10
C LEU A 64 4.15 19.63 9.78
N PRO A 65 3.33 20.47 10.43
CA PRO A 65 3.83 21.58 11.22
C PRO A 65 4.45 21.05 12.51
N LEU A 66 5.72 21.36 12.70
CA LEU A 66 6.41 21.34 13.98
C LEU A 66 6.29 22.73 14.60
N HIS A 67 5.87 22.78 15.85
CA HIS A 67 5.67 24.04 16.54
C HIS A 67 6.85 24.36 17.45
N ALA A 68 7.23 25.63 17.48
CA ALA A 68 8.24 26.15 18.39
C ALA A 68 7.88 25.83 19.85
N GLN A 69 8.90 25.56 20.65
CA GLN A 69 8.83 25.21 22.07
C GLN A 69 8.16 23.86 22.40
N GLN A 70 7.61 23.15 21.42
CA GLN A 70 7.07 21.80 21.65
C GLN A 70 8.19 20.77 21.82
N ILE A 71 7.92 19.78 22.68
CA ILE A 71 8.83 18.68 23.00
C ILE A 71 8.45 17.45 22.17
N TYR A 72 9.45 16.90 21.50
CA TYR A 72 9.36 15.74 20.64
C TYR A 72 10.28 14.61 21.13
N LEU A 73 9.90 13.37 20.86
CA LEU A 73 10.65 12.19 21.26
C LEU A 73 11.42 11.60 20.08
N ILE A 74 12.70 11.31 20.25
CA ILE A 74 13.45 10.49 19.30
C ILE A 74 13.06 9.03 19.49
N THR A 75 12.50 8.39 18.46
CA THR A 75 12.11 6.98 18.51
C THR A 75 13.18 6.05 17.96
N ASP A 76 13.94 6.50 16.96
CA ASP A 76 14.94 5.69 16.28
C ASP A 76 15.99 6.57 15.59
N LEU A 77 17.15 5.98 15.27
CA LEU A 77 18.25 6.63 14.56
C LEU A 77 18.63 5.78 13.35
N VAL A 78 18.65 6.41 12.18
CA VAL A 78 19.13 5.79 10.95
C VAL A 78 20.63 6.03 10.85
N MET A 79 21.39 4.95 10.83
CA MET A 79 22.85 4.97 10.67
C MET A 79 23.23 4.71 9.21
N PHE A 80 24.30 5.36 8.75
CA PHE A 80 24.96 5.10 7.48
C PHE A 80 26.47 5.30 7.66
N GLU A 81 27.28 4.29 7.30
CA GLU A 81 28.76 4.30 7.48
C GLU A 81 29.20 4.74 8.90
N ASP A 82 28.60 4.14 9.93
CA ASP A 82 28.84 4.45 11.36
C ASP A 82 28.54 5.90 11.78
N ARG A 83 27.82 6.66 10.95
CA ARG A 83 27.35 8.01 11.25
C ARG A 83 25.83 8.08 11.25
N ILE A 84 25.27 8.95 12.09
CA ILE A 84 23.83 9.22 12.09
C ILE A 84 23.49 9.97 10.81
N HIS A 85 22.56 9.44 10.02
CA HIS A 85 22.06 10.07 8.79
C HIS A 85 20.79 10.86 9.06
N SER A 86 19.81 10.21 9.68
CA SER A 86 18.51 10.80 10.01
C SER A 86 17.97 10.31 11.35
N VAL A 87 17.12 11.13 11.94
CA VAL A 87 16.50 10.93 13.25
C VAL A 87 15.00 10.71 13.04
N GLN A 88 14.46 9.64 13.59
CA GLN A 88 13.01 9.42 13.61
C GLN A 88 12.42 10.11 14.85
N VAL A 89 11.51 11.03 14.62
CA VAL A 89 10.89 11.86 15.66
C VAL A 89 9.41 11.55 15.75
N LEU A 90 8.89 11.32 16.95
CA LEU A 90 7.47 11.12 17.22
C LEU A 90 6.75 12.47 17.31
N ASP A 91 5.56 12.55 16.72
CA ASP A 91 4.63 13.67 16.91
C ASP A 91 4.29 13.86 18.40
N THR A 92 3.96 15.09 18.78
CA THR A 92 3.52 15.38 20.14
C THR A 92 2.19 14.69 20.45
N PRO A 93 2.02 14.03 21.61
CA PRO A 93 0.75 13.42 22.01
C PRO A 93 -0.43 14.40 22.00
N SER A 94 -0.16 15.68 22.24
CA SER A 94 -1.16 16.76 22.24
C SER A 94 -1.78 17.02 20.86
N SER A 95 -1.10 16.66 19.76
CA SER A 95 -1.67 16.71 18.41
C SER A 95 -2.66 15.58 18.13
N GLY A 96 -2.75 14.59 19.03
CA GLY A 96 -3.60 13.40 18.88
C GLY A 96 -3.06 12.37 17.88
N ARG A 97 -1.88 12.62 17.31
CA ARG A 97 -1.24 11.76 16.31
C ARG A 97 -0.14 10.93 16.96
N THR A 98 0.12 9.75 16.40
CA THR A 98 1.14 8.81 16.91
C THR A 98 2.18 8.44 15.84
N HIS A 99 2.25 9.23 14.78
CA HIS A 99 3.16 9.03 13.65
C HIS A 99 4.59 9.46 14.01
N SER A 100 5.57 8.73 13.49
CA SER A 100 6.98 9.12 13.50
C SER A 100 7.39 9.62 12.11
N TYR A 101 8.32 10.57 12.07
CA TYR A 101 8.82 11.14 10.82
C TYR A 101 10.36 11.25 10.83
N PRO A 102 11.01 10.97 9.68
CA PRO A 102 12.44 11.15 9.52
C PRO A 102 12.80 12.62 9.32
N ILE A 103 13.83 13.08 10.02
CA ILE A 103 14.48 14.39 9.80
C ILE A 103 15.96 14.15 9.63
N LEU A 104 16.61 14.80 8.65
CA LEU A 104 18.06 14.71 8.48
C LEU A 104 18.78 15.21 9.73
N VAL A 105 19.86 14.55 10.13
CA VAL A 105 20.57 14.88 11.38
C VAL A 105 21.04 16.34 11.42
N ALA A 106 21.53 16.86 10.29
CA ALA A 106 22.03 18.23 10.19
C ALA A 106 20.93 19.27 10.39
N GLU A 107 19.73 18.96 9.91
CA GLU A 107 18.56 19.80 10.11
C GLU A 107 18.02 19.70 11.53
N PHE A 108 17.99 18.49 12.09
CA PHE A 108 17.58 18.23 13.46
C PHE A 108 18.46 18.99 14.46
N LEU A 109 19.79 18.87 14.37
CA LEU A 109 20.72 19.54 15.28
C LEU A 109 20.72 21.08 15.17
N ARG A 110 20.28 21.62 14.03
CA ARG A 110 20.12 23.07 13.83
C ARG A 110 18.86 23.59 14.52
N ASP A 111 17.76 22.85 14.39
CA ASP A 111 16.42 23.33 14.72
C ASP A 111 15.92 22.83 16.09
N PHE A 112 16.60 21.87 16.72
CA PHE A 112 16.23 21.28 18.00
C PHE A 112 17.30 21.46 19.08
N GLU A 113 16.86 21.38 20.34
CA GLU A 113 17.74 21.36 21.52
C GLU A 113 17.35 20.26 22.51
N PRO A 114 18.33 19.66 23.22
CA PRO A 114 18.05 18.57 24.14
C PRO A 114 17.28 19.08 25.36
N VAL A 115 16.33 18.27 25.83
CA VAL A 115 15.54 18.53 27.04
C VAL A 115 15.83 17.46 28.07
N ALA A 116 15.94 17.85 29.34
CA ALA A 116 16.13 16.89 30.42
C ALA A 116 14.90 15.99 30.57
N ASP A 117 15.09 14.69 30.81
CA ASP A 117 13.98 13.73 30.90
C ASP A 117 12.95 14.11 31.97
N GLU A 118 13.40 14.69 33.09
CA GLU A 118 12.52 15.14 34.17
C GLU A 118 11.64 16.32 33.75
N GLU A 119 12.18 17.26 32.97
CA GLU A 119 11.43 18.38 32.42
C GLU A 119 10.40 17.90 31.40
N ALA A 120 10.77 16.98 30.51
CA ALA A 120 9.85 16.40 29.54
C ALA A 120 8.71 15.61 30.21
N LYS A 121 9.02 14.80 31.23
CA LYS A 121 8.01 14.09 32.03
C LYS A 121 7.08 15.07 32.76
N ALA A 122 7.62 16.14 33.33
CA ALA A 122 6.83 17.17 34.01
C ALA A 122 5.88 17.88 33.04
N ALA A 123 6.35 18.24 31.84
CA ALA A 123 5.52 18.83 30.80
C ALA A 123 4.38 17.87 30.38
N ARG A 124 4.67 16.59 30.15
CA ARG A 124 3.65 15.58 29.84
C ARG A 124 2.66 15.35 30.98
N ALA A 125 3.13 15.35 32.22
CA ALA A 125 2.27 15.23 33.39
C ALA A 125 1.31 16.42 33.51
N ALA A 126 1.78 17.64 33.24
CA ALA A 126 0.94 18.83 33.22
C ALA A 126 -0.14 18.79 32.11
N GLU A 127 0.23 18.31 30.92
CA GLU A 127 -0.71 18.10 29.80
C GLU A 127 -1.80 17.06 30.18
N MET A 128 -1.39 15.91 30.71
CA MET A 128 -2.32 14.87 31.19
C MET A 128 -3.21 15.38 32.34
N GLN A 129 -2.66 16.15 33.27
CA GLN A 129 -3.42 16.73 34.38
C GLN A 129 -4.48 17.72 33.89
N THR A 130 -4.22 18.45 32.80
CA THR A 130 -5.19 19.35 32.18
C THR A 130 -6.37 18.57 31.58
N ILE A 131 -6.11 17.44 30.94
CA ILE A 131 -7.18 16.54 30.43
C ILE A 131 -7.99 15.99 31.61
N MET A 132 -7.30 15.51 32.66
CA MET A 132 -7.95 14.94 33.85
C MET A 132 -8.77 15.97 34.64
N SER A 133 -8.33 17.22 34.70
CA SER A 133 -9.10 18.31 35.36
C SER A 133 -10.36 18.65 34.57
N GLY A 134 -10.29 18.63 33.23
CA GLY A 134 -11.44 18.75 32.34
C GLY A 134 -12.47 17.63 32.56
N VAL A 135 -12.02 16.37 32.62
CA VAL A 135 -12.88 15.22 32.93
C VAL A 135 -13.52 15.35 34.32
N SER A 136 -12.75 15.80 35.32
CA SER A 136 -13.25 15.99 36.69
C SER A 136 -14.33 17.08 36.75
N ALA A 137 -14.18 18.17 35.99
CA ALA A 137 -15.20 19.21 35.87
C ALA A 137 -16.49 18.66 35.22
N MET A 138 -16.38 17.87 34.14
CA MET A 138 -17.54 17.24 33.50
C MET A 138 -18.25 16.25 34.45
N GLN A 139 -17.50 15.50 35.25
CA GLN A 139 -18.06 14.61 36.27
C GLN A 139 -18.78 15.38 37.38
N ALA A 140 -18.20 16.50 37.84
CA ALA A 140 -18.83 17.36 38.83
C ALA A 140 -20.16 17.93 38.32
N GLU A 141 -20.22 18.33 37.04
CA GLU A 141 -21.47 18.76 36.40
C GLU A 141 -22.51 17.62 36.32
N MET A 142 -22.09 16.38 36.05
CA MET A 142 -23.01 15.24 36.05
C MET A 142 -23.59 14.95 37.44
N VAL A 143 -22.77 15.05 38.48
CA VAL A 143 -23.21 14.89 39.88
C VAL A 143 -24.16 16.03 40.27
N GLN A 144 -23.86 17.26 39.84
CA GLN A 144 -24.75 18.40 40.04
C GLN A 144 -26.08 18.20 39.31
N ALA A 145 -26.09 17.70 38.06
CA ALA A 145 -27.31 17.41 37.32
C ALA A 145 -28.21 16.35 37.98
N GLN A 146 -27.62 15.42 38.74
CA GLN A 146 -28.38 14.41 39.50
C GLN A 146 -28.94 14.96 40.82
N THR A 147 -28.25 15.94 41.43
CA THR A 147 -28.60 16.50 42.73
C THR A 147 -29.57 17.68 42.60
N ASP A 148 -29.37 18.53 41.58
CA ASP A 148 -30.26 19.63 41.20
C ASP A 148 -30.34 19.77 39.66
N PRO A 149 -31.30 19.07 39.01
CA PRO A 149 -31.44 19.07 37.56
C PRO A 149 -31.77 20.45 36.95
N LEU A 150 -32.36 21.37 37.71
CA LEU A 150 -32.81 22.68 37.19
C LEU A 150 -31.80 23.82 37.47
N GLY A 151 -30.76 23.55 38.27
CA GLY A 151 -29.68 24.49 38.55
C GLY A 151 -28.66 24.64 37.40
N LEU A 152 -28.63 23.71 36.44
CA LEU A 152 -27.74 23.76 35.28
C LEU A 152 -28.47 24.31 34.04
N PRO A 153 -27.96 25.37 33.39
CA PRO A 153 -28.62 26.00 32.24
C PRO A 153 -28.93 25.00 31.11
N GLY A 154 -27.98 24.14 30.74
CA GLY A 154 -28.15 23.18 29.65
C GLY A 154 -29.13 22.04 29.95
N VAL A 155 -29.29 21.64 31.22
CA VAL A 155 -30.27 20.62 31.62
C VAL A 155 -31.66 21.24 31.70
N ARG A 156 -31.74 22.48 32.19
CA ARG A 156 -32.98 23.25 32.27
C ARG A 156 -33.57 23.52 30.89
N GLU A 157 -32.77 23.98 29.94
CA GLU A 157 -33.21 24.21 28.55
C GLU A 157 -33.72 22.91 27.92
N ALA A 158 -32.96 21.81 28.03
CA ALA A 158 -33.37 20.50 27.50
C ALA A 158 -34.66 19.96 28.18
N ALA A 159 -34.83 20.20 29.48
CA ALA A 159 -36.00 19.80 30.24
C ALA A 159 -37.24 20.65 29.91
N GLU A 160 -37.07 21.96 29.67
CA GLU A 160 -38.15 22.87 29.25
C GLU A 160 -38.59 22.56 27.81
N GLU A 161 -37.65 22.30 26.89
CA GLU A 161 -37.95 21.87 25.53
C GLU A 161 -38.71 20.54 25.48
N ALA A 162 -38.28 19.54 26.27
CA ALA A 162 -38.95 18.24 26.33
C ALA A 162 -40.39 18.33 26.88
N VAL A 163 -40.62 19.22 27.85
CA VAL A 163 -41.97 19.50 28.37
C VAL A 163 -42.83 20.19 27.31
N GLN A 164 -42.29 21.17 26.59
CA GLN A 164 -43.02 21.86 25.51
C GLN A 164 -43.38 20.90 24.38
N GLN A 165 -42.47 20.02 23.98
CA GLN A 165 -42.75 18.99 22.97
C GLN A 165 -43.84 18.03 23.43
N TYR A 166 -43.78 17.57 24.68
CA TYR A 166 -44.83 16.73 25.26
C TYR A 166 -46.20 17.43 25.29
N GLU A 167 -46.24 18.70 25.67
CA GLU A 167 -47.48 19.49 25.69
C GLU A 167 -48.05 19.71 24.29
N GLN A 168 -47.20 19.99 23.29
CA GLN A 168 -47.61 20.09 21.89
C GLN A 168 -48.15 18.75 21.35
N GLU A 169 -47.53 17.63 21.73
CA GLU A 169 -48.03 16.29 21.39
C GLU A 169 -49.38 15.99 22.06
N GLN A 170 -49.59 16.38 23.32
CA GLN A 170 -50.90 16.20 23.96
C GLN A 170 -51.97 17.10 23.34
N ILE A 171 -51.67 18.37 23.06
CA ILE A 171 -52.61 19.29 22.41
C ILE A 171 -52.99 18.78 21.02
N SER A 172 -52.02 18.32 20.23
CA SER A 172 -52.28 17.75 18.90
C SER A 172 -53.08 16.44 18.97
N ARG A 173 -52.84 15.58 19.97
CA ARG A 173 -53.67 14.37 20.22
C ARG A 173 -55.11 14.74 20.59
N VAL A 174 -55.31 15.72 21.46
CA VAL A 174 -56.65 16.19 21.84
C VAL A 174 -57.36 16.83 20.64
N GLN A 175 -56.66 17.66 19.86
CA GLN A 175 -57.22 18.24 18.62
C GLN A 175 -57.57 17.16 17.59
N ALA A 176 -56.73 16.13 17.43
CA ALA A 176 -57.03 15.01 16.56
C ALA A 176 -58.27 14.23 17.01
N GLN A 177 -58.43 13.99 18.32
CA GLN A 177 -59.63 13.34 18.88
C GLN A 177 -60.89 14.20 18.72
N VAL A 178 -60.79 15.51 18.91
CA VAL A 178 -61.90 16.45 18.69
C VAL A 178 -62.29 16.48 17.21
N GLN A 179 -61.33 16.58 16.30
CA GLN A 179 -61.59 16.53 14.85
C GLN A 179 -62.20 15.19 14.43
N GLU A 180 -61.77 14.08 15.02
CA GLU A 180 -62.36 12.76 14.76
C GLU A 180 -63.79 12.65 15.30
N ARG A 181 -64.06 13.25 16.47
CA ARG A 181 -65.41 13.36 17.05
C ARG A 181 -66.32 14.24 16.19
N GLU A 182 -65.82 15.38 15.71
CA GLU A 182 -66.54 16.26 14.79
C GLU A 182 -66.78 15.59 13.43
N LYS A 183 -65.82 14.83 12.90
CA LYS A 183 -66.02 13.99 11.71
C LYS A 183 -67.10 12.93 11.95
N ARG A 184 -67.06 12.22 13.09
CA ARG A 184 -68.11 11.26 13.47
C ARG A 184 -69.48 11.94 13.59
N GLU A 185 -69.57 13.13 14.19
CA GLU A 185 -70.81 13.89 14.26
C GLU A 185 -71.27 14.39 12.88
N ALA A 186 -70.36 14.84 12.02
CA ALA A 186 -70.66 15.26 10.66
C ALA A 186 -71.15 14.07 9.82
N ASP A 187 -70.55 12.89 9.97
CA ASP A 187 -70.99 11.65 9.35
C ASP A 187 -72.35 11.19 9.89
N LEU A 188 -72.59 11.26 11.20
CA LEU A 188 -73.92 11.03 11.80
C LEU A 188 -74.95 12.02 11.25
N ARG A 189 -74.62 13.32 11.12
CA ARG A 189 -75.49 14.33 10.49
C ARG A 189 -75.70 14.04 9.00
N ARG A 190 -74.74 13.44 8.30
CA ARG A 190 -74.86 13.01 6.89
C ARG A 190 -75.76 11.79 6.76
N ILE A 191 -75.66 10.84 7.69
CA ILE A 191 -76.56 9.69 7.82
C ILE A 191 -77.98 10.16 8.13
N HIS A 192 -78.16 11.08 9.09
CA HIS A 192 -79.46 11.67 9.43
C HIS A 192 -80.06 12.48 8.27
N ARG A 193 -79.25 13.21 7.48
CA ARG A 193 -79.73 13.89 6.26
C ARG A 193 -80.10 12.91 5.14
N ARG A 194 -79.37 11.80 4.97
CA ARG A 194 -79.75 10.73 4.03
C ARG A 194 -81.02 10.00 4.49
N ALA A 195 -81.21 9.79 5.79
CA ALA A 195 -82.43 9.25 6.37
C ALA A 195 -83.61 10.22 6.17
N ALA A 196 -83.43 11.51 6.41
CA ALA A 196 -84.46 12.54 6.18
C ALA A 196 -84.87 12.67 4.70
N ARG A 197 -83.94 12.49 3.75
CA ARG A 197 -84.28 12.45 2.31
C ARG A 197 -85.03 11.18 1.90
N ARG A 198 -84.77 10.03 2.54
CA ARG A 198 -85.58 8.82 2.34
C ARG A 198 -86.97 8.94 2.99
N SER A 199 -87.10 9.75 4.04
CA SER A 199 -88.39 10.01 4.71
C SER A 199 -89.26 11.10 4.05
N ALA A 200 -88.76 11.82 3.03
CA ALA A 200 -89.56 12.80 2.27
C ALA A 200 -90.44 12.15 1.17
N GLU A 201 -90.23 10.87 0.84
CA GLU A 201 -91.02 10.15 -0.16
C GLU A 201 -92.14 9.25 0.41
N LYS A 202 -92.22 9.05 1.74
CA LYS A 202 -93.36 8.38 2.38
C LYS A 202 -93.57 8.95 3.79
N GLY A 203 -94.66 9.68 3.97
CA GLY A 203 -95.01 10.36 5.22
C GLY A 203 -95.22 9.40 6.39
N ASN A 204 -94.51 9.67 7.50
CA ASN A 204 -94.92 9.32 8.85
C ASN A 204 -94.17 10.21 9.88
N PRO A 205 -94.84 10.80 10.90
CA PRO A 205 -94.20 11.77 11.79
C PRO A 205 -93.49 11.14 13.00
N ILE A 206 -92.18 11.39 13.07
CA ILE A 206 -91.29 11.73 14.22
C ILE A 206 -91.62 11.19 15.63
N ALA A 207 -90.66 10.45 16.21
CA ALA A 207 -90.15 10.66 17.59
C ALA A 207 -88.85 9.86 17.83
N LEU A 208 -87.70 10.55 17.82
CA LEU A 208 -86.42 10.02 18.29
C LEU A 208 -86.42 10.07 19.83
N ARG A 209 -86.44 8.91 20.48
CA ARG A 209 -86.22 8.79 21.92
C ARG A 209 -84.75 9.10 22.20
N GLN A 210 -84.47 10.18 22.94
CA GLN A 210 -83.18 10.40 23.59
C GLN A 210 -82.90 9.20 24.49
N MET A 211 -81.84 8.45 24.19
CA MET A 211 -81.27 7.52 25.15
C MET A 211 -80.29 8.31 26.01
N THR A 212 -80.78 8.71 27.18
CA THR A 212 -79.94 9.05 28.34
C THR A 212 -79.06 7.82 28.63
N LEU A 213 -77.75 7.95 28.40
CA LEU A 213 -76.79 7.04 29.02
C LEU A 213 -76.95 7.19 30.53
N SER A 214 -77.21 6.07 31.20
CA SER A 214 -77.33 6.03 32.64
C SER A 214 -76.02 6.51 33.26
N ASN A 215 -76.11 7.56 34.07
CA ASN A 215 -75.15 7.79 35.14
C ASN A 215 -75.25 6.60 36.10
N SER A 216 -74.28 5.71 36.03
CA SER A 216 -73.93 4.84 37.14
C SER A 216 -72.43 4.66 37.16
N VAL A 217 -71.76 5.74 37.57
CA VAL A 217 -70.48 5.64 38.29
C VAL A 217 -70.75 6.00 39.76
N SER A 218 -71.94 5.63 40.25
CA SER A 218 -72.32 5.67 41.67
C SER A 218 -71.65 4.57 42.49
N ASP A 219 -70.79 3.74 41.87
CA ASP A 219 -70.01 2.70 42.53
C ASP A 219 -68.48 2.98 42.54
N ILE A 220 -68.01 4.15 42.07
CA ILE A 220 -66.56 4.50 42.10
C ILE A 220 -66.35 5.86 42.78
N LEU A 221 -67.13 6.09 43.85
CA LEU A 221 -66.96 7.18 44.82
C LEU A 221 -66.68 6.56 46.19
N HIS A 222 -65.53 5.91 46.32
CA HIS A 222 -64.88 5.82 47.62
C HIS A 222 -63.49 6.43 47.49
N GLU A 223 -63.41 7.67 48.02
CA GLU A 223 -62.28 8.59 48.15
C GLU A 223 -61.94 9.43 46.91
N GLY A 224 -62.32 10.71 47.02
CA GLY A 224 -62.39 11.69 45.95
C GLY A 224 -61.12 11.92 45.14
N ILE A 225 -61.24 11.69 43.85
CA ILE A 225 -60.48 12.37 42.80
C ILE A 225 -61.50 12.67 41.69
N SER A 226 -61.69 13.93 41.29
CA SER A 226 -62.57 14.25 40.16
C SER A 226 -61.95 13.73 38.85
N PRO A 227 -62.73 13.43 37.80
CA PRO A 227 -62.19 13.08 36.47
C PRO A 227 -61.18 14.11 35.95
N ASP A 228 -61.38 15.39 36.28
CA ASP A 228 -60.46 16.49 35.95
C ASP A 228 -59.15 16.39 36.75
N GLY A 229 -59.22 16.01 38.04
CA GLY A 229 -58.04 15.79 38.88
C GLY A 229 -57.20 14.59 38.43
N VAL A 230 -57.80 13.53 37.89
CA VAL A 230 -57.05 12.41 37.29
C VAL A 230 -56.31 12.87 36.02
N TYR A 231 -56.95 13.69 35.19
CA TYR A 231 -56.32 14.23 33.98
C TYR A 231 -55.13 15.14 34.32
N GLU A 232 -55.29 16.05 35.28
CA GLU A 232 -54.20 16.91 35.76
C GLU A 232 -53.03 16.10 36.32
N LEU A 233 -53.30 15.09 37.15
CA LEU A 233 -52.26 14.21 37.69
C LEU A 233 -51.54 13.42 36.59
N THR A 234 -52.24 12.95 35.55
CA THR A 234 -51.60 12.26 34.41
C THR A 234 -50.73 13.20 33.57
N LEU A 235 -51.14 14.46 33.41
CA LEU A 235 -50.38 15.47 32.70
C LEU A 235 -49.12 15.87 33.48
N GLU A 236 -49.24 16.05 34.80
CA GLU A 236 -48.10 16.30 35.68
C GLU A 236 -47.12 15.12 35.71
N ALA A 237 -47.62 13.88 35.84
CA ALA A 237 -46.80 12.69 35.74
C ALA A 237 -46.07 12.60 34.38
N GLY A 238 -46.74 12.96 33.28
CA GLY A 238 -46.15 13.03 31.95
C GLY A 238 -45.03 14.08 31.83
N ARG A 239 -45.22 15.27 32.41
CA ARG A 239 -44.17 16.31 32.50
C ARG A 239 -42.97 15.81 33.29
N HIS A 240 -43.19 15.10 34.40
CA HIS A 240 -42.11 14.52 35.20
C HIS A 240 -41.33 13.43 34.44
N ILE A 241 -42.01 12.58 33.68
CA ILE A 241 -41.36 11.57 32.83
C ILE A 241 -40.54 12.25 31.72
N ALA A 242 -41.10 13.25 31.03
CA ALA A 242 -40.39 13.98 29.97
C ALA A 242 -39.11 14.67 30.47
N ARG A 243 -39.15 15.29 31.66
CA ARG A 243 -37.97 15.86 32.32
C ARG A 243 -36.94 14.78 32.68
N GLY A 244 -37.40 13.64 33.21
CA GLY A 244 -36.53 12.50 33.54
C GLY A 244 -35.82 11.90 32.32
N GLU A 245 -36.53 11.79 31.19
CA GLU A 245 -35.96 11.33 29.92
C GLU A 245 -34.94 12.33 29.34
N ALA A 246 -35.24 13.63 29.41
CA ALA A 246 -34.31 14.68 28.99
C ALA A 246 -33.01 14.64 29.82
N LEU A 247 -33.13 14.50 31.15
CA LEU A 247 -31.99 14.33 32.05
C LEU A 247 -31.17 13.08 31.70
N SER A 248 -31.83 11.94 31.48
CA SER A 248 -31.14 10.70 31.11
C SER A 248 -30.39 10.82 29.78
N LYS A 249 -30.99 11.44 28.76
CA LYS A 249 -30.36 11.72 27.46
C LYS A 249 -29.15 12.64 27.62
N TRP A 250 -29.27 13.70 28.42
CA TRP A 250 -28.16 14.63 28.69
C TRP A 250 -27.00 13.93 29.41
N ILE A 251 -27.28 13.16 30.46
CA ILE A 251 -26.26 12.37 31.20
C ILE A 251 -25.57 11.38 30.25
N SER A 252 -26.31 10.71 29.36
CA SER A 252 -25.74 9.80 28.36
C SER A 252 -24.86 10.51 27.33
N ALA A 253 -25.26 11.70 26.86
CA ALA A 253 -24.45 12.51 25.97
C ALA A 253 -23.16 12.98 26.64
N ARG A 254 -23.25 13.46 27.89
CA ARG A 254 -22.10 13.91 28.68
C ARG A 254 -21.13 12.77 28.99
N ALA A 255 -21.63 11.56 29.26
CA ALA A 255 -20.80 10.37 29.42
C ALA A 255 -20.01 10.01 28.15
N LYS A 256 -20.59 10.21 26.95
CA LYS A 256 -19.88 10.03 25.68
C LYS A 256 -18.79 11.09 25.47
N GLU A 257 -19.03 12.33 25.89
CA GLU A 257 -18.02 13.39 25.83
C GLU A 257 -16.84 13.10 26.75
N ILE A 258 -17.10 12.63 27.98
CA ILE A 258 -16.05 12.14 28.88
C ILE A 258 -15.24 11.03 28.22
N GLY A 259 -15.91 10.07 27.56
CA GLY A 259 -15.24 9.01 26.80
C GLY A 259 -14.27 9.55 25.74
N ARG A 260 -14.71 10.52 24.92
CA ARG A 260 -13.87 11.18 23.92
C ARG A 260 -12.71 11.96 24.53
N GLU A 261 -12.91 12.61 25.68
CA GLU A 261 -11.86 13.36 26.35
C GLU A 261 -10.80 12.41 26.94
N LEU A 262 -11.21 11.24 27.46
CA LEU A 262 -10.31 10.20 27.93
C LEU A 262 -9.50 9.54 26.79
N GLU A 263 -10.08 9.40 25.59
CA GLU A 263 -9.36 8.92 24.39
C GLU A 263 -8.14 9.80 24.05
N ARG A 264 -8.14 11.08 24.45
CA ARG A 264 -6.98 11.98 24.27
C ARG A 264 -5.77 11.60 25.12
N LEU A 265 -5.92 10.73 26.12
CA LEU A 265 -4.82 10.20 26.91
C LEU A 265 -4.08 9.05 26.19
N THR A 266 -4.72 8.38 25.22
CA THR A 266 -4.12 7.24 24.52
C THR A 266 -2.75 7.56 23.91
N PRO A 267 -2.55 8.67 23.17
CA PRO A 267 -1.25 9.03 22.61
C PRO A 267 -0.13 9.16 23.65
N PHE A 268 -0.43 9.66 24.85
CA PHE A 268 0.55 9.81 25.95
C PHE A 268 1.04 8.45 26.45
N TYR A 269 0.12 7.49 26.63
CA TYR A 269 0.51 6.13 27.00
C TYR A 269 1.29 5.43 25.89
N THR A 270 0.96 5.68 24.62
CA THR A 270 1.75 5.13 23.51
C THR A 270 3.16 5.73 23.44
N GLU A 271 3.34 7.02 23.74
CA GLU A 271 4.66 7.65 23.86
C GLU A 271 5.48 6.98 24.98
N GLN A 272 4.89 6.79 26.17
CA GLN A 272 5.57 6.11 27.28
C GLN A 272 6.02 4.68 26.92
N GLN A 273 5.18 3.92 26.22
CA GLN A 273 5.54 2.59 25.71
C GLN A 273 6.71 2.67 24.72
N LYS A 274 6.68 3.64 23.80
CA LYS A 274 7.76 3.86 22.82
C LYS A 274 9.08 4.23 23.49
N VAL A 275 9.08 5.04 24.55
CA VAL A 275 10.30 5.34 25.34
C VAL A 275 10.89 4.06 25.95
N ALA A 276 10.04 3.22 26.55
CA ALA A 276 10.47 1.95 27.13
C ALA A 276 11.08 1.02 26.05
N LEU A 277 10.46 0.92 24.88
CA LEU A 277 10.98 0.12 23.76
C LEU A 277 12.27 0.70 23.16
N ALA A 278 12.36 2.02 23.01
CA ALA A 278 13.53 2.71 22.48
C ALA A 278 14.78 2.43 23.35
N SER A 279 14.61 2.33 24.67
CA SER A 279 15.71 1.95 25.58
C SER A 279 16.28 0.54 25.32
N ALA A 280 15.47 -0.38 24.79
CA ALA A 280 15.87 -1.75 24.44
C ALA A 280 16.31 -1.92 22.98
N HIS A 281 16.11 -0.89 22.14
CA HIS A 281 16.25 -0.97 20.69
C HIS A 281 17.66 -1.43 20.27
N LYS A 282 18.72 -0.85 20.86
CA LYS A 282 20.12 -1.21 20.52
C LYS A 282 20.43 -2.69 20.76
N ALA A 283 19.91 -3.26 21.84
CA ALA A 283 20.11 -4.68 22.16
C ALA A 283 19.34 -5.58 21.17
N ILE A 284 18.10 -5.21 20.84
CA ILE A 284 17.27 -5.94 19.87
C ILE A 284 17.92 -5.91 18.48
N ALA A 285 18.38 -4.75 18.03
CA ALA A 285 19.07 -4.58 16.75
C ALA A 285 20.36 -5.43 16.68
N HIS A 286 21.13 -5.47 17.76
CA HIS A 286 22.33 -6.31 17.85
C HIS A 286 22.00 -7.81 17.78
N VAL A 287 20.98 -8.27 18.51
CA VAL A 287 20.51 -9.67 18.45
C VAL A 287 20.03 -10.04 17.04
N LYS A 288 19.30 -9.15 16.37
CA LYS A 288 18.85 -9.34 14.98
C LYS A 288 20.03 -9.53 14.03
N SER A 289 21.03 -8.64 14.10
CA SER A 289 22.25 -8.74 13.29
C SER A 289 23.03 -10.04 13.56
N LEU A 290 23.15 -10.46 14.83
CA LEU A 290 23.75 -11.75 15.19
C LEU A 290 22.98 -12.93 14.60
N GLN A 291 21.64 -12.91 14.66
CA GLN A 291 20.79 -13.94 14.08
C GLN A 291 20.95 -14.02 12.55
N GLU A 292 21.01 -12.88 11.86
CA GLU A 292 21.26 -12.79 10.42
C GLU A 292 22.65 -13.35 10.05
N GLY A 293 23.66 -13.09 10.88
CA GLY A 293 25.00 -13.65 10.74
C GLY A 293 25.04 -15.17 10.94
N ILE A 294 24.32 -15.68 11.95
CA ILE A 294 24.19 -17.13 12.20
C ILE A 294 23.48 -17.82 11.02
N GLN A 295 22.38 -17.27 10.52
CA GLN A 295 21.70 -17.79 9.32
C GLN A 295 22.65 -17.87 8.12
N THR A 296 23.44 -16.82 7.92
CA THR A 296 24.42 -16.78 6.83
C THR A 296 25.52 -17.86 7.00
N LEU A 297 25.97 -18.10 8.23
CA LEU A 297 26.95 -19.16 8.52
C LEU A 297 26.37 -20.56 8.28
N ARG A 298 25.08 -20.78 8.61
CA ARG A 298 24.38 -22.06 8.38
C ARG A 298 24.38 -22.47 6.91
N LEU A 299 24.20 -21.51 6.01
CA LEU A 299 24.29 -21.74 4.57
C LEU A 299 25.69 -22.22 4.15
N TYR A 300 26.74 -21.63 4.73
CA TYR A 300 28.12 -22.05 4.49
C TYR A 300 28.44 -23.43 5.07
N THR A 301 27.83 -23.84 6.19
CA THR A 301 28.01 -25.18 6.77
C THR A 301 27.10 -26.23 6.12
N GLY A 302 26.04 -25.81 5.43
CA GLY A 302 25.07 -26.70 4.78
C GLY A 302 23.93 -27.15 5.70
N GLU A 303 23.72 -26.48 6.84
CA GLU A 303 22.56 -26.76 7.68
C GLU A 303 21.30 -26.25 6.97
N GLY A 304 20.31 -27.13 6.76
CA GLY A 304 19.09 -26.81 6.00
C GLY A 304 19.30 -26.74 4.48
N VAL A 305 20.31 -27.45 3.96
CA VAL A 305 20.60 -27.54 2.53
C VAL A 305 20.64 -29.00 2.11
N ASP A 306 19.71 -29.41 1.26
CA ASP A 306 19.62 -30.78 0.75
C ASP A 306 20.14 -30.84 -0.70
N VAL A 307 21.08 -31.74 -0.95
CA VAL A 307 21.68 -31.96 -2.27
C VAL A 307 21.23 -33.33 -2.80
N VAL A 308 20.53 -33.32 -3.93
CA VAL A 308 20.03 -34.53 -4.59
C VAL A 308 20.76 -34.73 -5.91
N GLN A 309 21.46 -35.85 -6.05
CA GLN A 309 22.07 -36.24 -7.33
C GLN A 309 20.97 -36.60 -8.34
N VAL A 310 20.86 -35.82 -9.42
CA VAL A 310 19.93 -36.10 -10.51
C VAL A 310 20.60 -37.00 -11.54
N ARG A 311 21.82 -36.66 -11.97
CA ARG A 311 22.56 -37.40 -12.99
C ARG A 311 24.02 -37.52 -12.61
N GLN A 312 24.62 -38.69 -12.85
CA GLN A 312 26.04 -38.95 -12.63
C GLN A 312 26.77 -39.19 -13.97
N GLY A 313 27.99 -38.69 -14.10
CA GLY A 313 28.85 -38.83 -15.26
C GLY A 313 30.21 -38.16 -15.06
N ASN A 314 30.86 -37.76 -16.15
CA ASN A 314 32.18 -37.13 -16.11
C ASN A 314 32.10 -35.64 -15.75
N ASP A 315 33.11 -35.16 -15.01
CA ASP A 315 33.25 -33.74 -14.65
C ASP A 315 33.55 -32.85 -15.85
N ALA A 316 33.21 -31.56 -15.72
CA ALA A 316 33.59 -30.56 -16.72
C ALA A 316 35.12 -30.31 -16.70
N PRO A 317 35.72 -29.99 -17.86
CA PRO A 317 37.13 -29.64 -17.92
C PRO A 317 37.50 -28.48 -16.98
N SER A 318 38.70 -28.52 -16.40
CA SER A 318 39.13 -27.52 -15.39
C SER A 318 39.27 -26.10 -15.91
N ARG A 319 39.37 -25.92 -17.23
CA ARG A 319 39.44 -24.61 -17.88
C ARG A 319 38.07 -23.91 -17.98
N GLU A 320 36.98 -24.65 -17.84
CA GLU A 320 35.62 -24.09 -17.99
C GLU A 320 35.25 -23.27 -16.75
N ARG A 321 34.70 -22.08 -16.96
CA ARG A 321 34.28 -21.19 -15.87
C ARG A 321 32.93 -21.63 -15.29
N LEU A 322 32.66 -21.22 -14.06
CA LEU A 322 31.33 -21.38 -13.47
C LEU A 322 30.38 -20.36 -14.07
N THR A 323 29.39 -20.81 -14.83
CA THR A 323 28.40 -19.95 -15.46
C THR A 323 27.17 -19.80 -14.57
N LEU A 324 26.80 -18.58 -14.22
CA LEU A 324 25.61 -18.28 -13.41
C LEU A 324 24.58 -17.63 -14.32
N LEU A 325 23.39 -18.24 -14.44
CA LEU A 325 22.29 -17.69 -15.21
C LEU A 325 21.38 -16.87 -14.29
N GLN A 326 21.01 -15.66 -14.72
CA GLN A 326 20.23 -14.73 -13.91
C GLN A 326 18.81 -15.23 -13.71
N GLY A 327 18.13 -15.56 -14.80
CA GLY A 327 16.71 -15.82 -14.84
C GLY A 327 16.30 -17.12 -14.17
N LYS A 328 15.14 -17.09 -13.53
CA LYS A 328 14.48 -18.28 -13.00
C LYS A 328 13.76 -19.03 -14.12
N ARG A 329 14.02 -20.34 -14.21
CA ARG A 329 13.37 -21.26 -15.16
C ARG A 329 12.23 -22.02 -14.49
N PHE A 330 11.30 -22.54 -15.29
CA PHE A 330 10.16 -23.30 -14.80
C PHE A 330 10.17 -24.71 -15.39
N ALA A 331 10.17 -25.71 -14.52
CA ALA A 331 10.30 -27.11 -14.93
C ALA A 331 9.19 -27.55 -15.91
N ASP A 332 7.97 -27.06 -15.70
CA ASP A 332 6.82 -27.37 -16.57
C ASP A 332 6.96 -26.74 -17.97
N GLU A 333 7.46 -25.51 -18.06
CA GLU A 333 7.69 -24.81 -19.33
C GLU A 333 8.84 -25.44 -20.13
N GLU A 334 9.95 -25.79 -19.47
CA GLU A 334 11.11 -26.41 -20.13
C GLU A 334 10.79 -27.86 -20.58
N LEU A 335 10.00 -28.59 -19.79
CA LEU A 335 9.58 -29.97 -20.10
C LEU A 335 8.57 -30.07 -21.24
N ALA A 336 7.77 -29.02 -21.47
CA ALA A 336 6.66 -29.04 -22.43
C ALA A 336 7.09 -29.33 -23.89
N ILE A 337 8.38 -29.11 -24.22
CA ILE A 337 8.94 -29.45 -25.53
C ILE A 337 9.12 -30.97 -25.70
N TRP A 338 9.35 -31.69 -24.60
CA TRP A 338 9.80 -33.08 -24.58
C TRP A 338 8.74 -34.05 -24.10
N ALA A 339 7.79 -33.59 -23.30
CA ALA A 339 6.70 -34.41 -22.77
C ALA A 339 5.39 -33.61 -22.67
N ASP A 340 4.27 -34.32 -22.65
CA ASP A 340 2.97 -33.70 -22.42
C ASP A 340 2.85 -33.25 -20.95
N VAL A 341 2.73 -31.93 -20.79
CA VAL A 341 2.61 -31.23 -19.51
C VAL A 341 1.18 -30.72 -19.39
N GLY A 342 0.38 -31.43 -18.60
CA GLY A 342 -1.02 -31.07 -18.36
C GLY A 342 -1.20 -29.77 -17.54
N VAL A 343 -2.46 -29.33 -17.45
CA VAL A 343 -2.87 -28.17 -16.63
C VAL A 343 -2.71 -28.45 -15.13
N GLU A 344 -2.71 -29.72 -14.73
CA GLU A 344 -2.58 -30.18 -13.35
C GLU A 344 -1.13 -30.49 -12.94
N PHE A 345 -0.14 -30.15 -13.78
CA PHE A 345 1.27 -30.38 -13.45
C PHE A 345 1.68 -29.55 -12.22
N ASP A 346 1.95 -30.24 -11.12
CA ASP A 346 2.28 -29.66 -9.81
C ASP A 346 3.65 -30.13 -9.30
N TRP A 347 4.05 -29.65 -8.13
CA TRP A 347 5.32 -30.02 -7.47
C TRP A 347 5.48 -31.53 -7.25
N ARG A 348 4.39 -32.28 -7.11
CA ARG A 348 4.43 -33.75 -6.97
C ARG A 348 4.83 -34.44 -8.28
N SER A 349 4.62 -33.75 -9.40
CA SER A 349 4.99 -34.21 -10.73
C SER A 349 6.45 -33.90 -11.09
N ALA A 350 7.22 -33.24 -10.21
CA ALA A 350 8.61 -32.85 -10.46
C ALA A 350 9.53 -34.04 -10.78
N GLU A 351 9.24 -35.25 -10.29
CA GLU A 351 10.01 -36.45 -10.62
C GLU A 351 9.99 -36.78 -12.12
N ARG A 352 8.92 -36.43 -12.83
CA ARG A 352 8.85 -36.58 -14.30
C ARG A 352 9.90 -35.70 -14.99
N PHE A 353 10.09 -34.49 -14.49
CA PHE A 353 11.12 -33.57 -14.99
C PHE A 353 12.52 -34.11 -14.70
N PHE A 354 12.81 -34.56 -13.48
CA PHE A 354 14.12 -35.13 -13.13
C PHE A 354 14.42 -36.43 -13.90
N THR A 355 13.40 -37.23 -14.20
CA THR A 355 13.54 -38.40 -15.08
C THR A 355 13.90 -37.98 -16.49
N ALA A 356 13.18 -37.00 -17.05
CA ALA A 356 13.45 -36.50 -18.39
C ALA A 356 14.86 -35.89 -18.53
N LEU A 357 15.34 -35.18 -17.50
CA LEU A 357 16.70 -34.63 -17.47
C LEU A 357 17.81 -35.69 -17.45
N ARG A 358 17.54 -36.86 -16.85
CA ARG A 358 18.49 -37.98 -16.82
C ARG A 358 18.67 -38.62 -18.19
N GLU A 359 17.58 -38.71 -18.95
CA GLU A 359 17.52 -39.48 -20.20
C GLU A 359 17.83 -38.63 -21.44
N ASN A 360 17.54 -37.33 -21.43
CA ASN A 360 17.60 -36.47 -22.61
C ASN A 360 18.71 -35.41 -22.52
N ASP A 361 19.79 -35.61 -23.27
CA ASP A 361 20.90 -34.64 -23.36
C ASP A 361 20.48 -33.28 -23.93
N ALA A 362 19.54 -33.27 -24.88
CA ALA A 362 19.06 -32.03 -25.47
C ALA A 362 18.21 -31.18 -24.49
N LEU A 363 17.43 -31.81 -23.61
CA LEU A 363 16.75 -31.11 -22.51
C LEU A 363 17.77 -30.59 -21.49
N LEU A 364 18.80 -31.39 -21.19
CA LEU A 364 19.88 -30.94 -20.30
C LEU A 364 20.57 -29.69 -20.84
N ASP A 365 20.92 -29.65 -22.13
CA ASP A 365 21.56 -28.50 -22.76
C ASP A 365 20.60 -27.30 -22.93
N GLN A 366 19.28 -27.54 -23.00
CA GLN A 366 18.27 -26.48 -22.98
C GLN A 366 18.20 -25.78 -21.62
N VAL A 367 18.13 -26.55 -20.53
CA VAL A 367 18.00 -26.01 -19.17
C VAL A 367 19.34 -25.51 -18.62
N LEU A 368 20.43 -26.22 -18.88
CA LEU A 368 21.77 -25.99 -18.35
C LEU A 368 22.77 -25.86 -19.51
N PRO A 369 22.81 -24.74 -20.24
CA PRO A 369 23.48 -24.64 -21.54
C PRO A 369 25.01 -24.71 -21.48
N ALA A 370 25.63 -24.29 -20.38
CA ALA A 370 27.08 -24.35 -20.22
C ALA A 370 27.51 -25.65 -19.51
N PRO A 371 28.69 -26.22 -19.83
CA PRO A 371 29.18 -27.44 -19.20
C PRO A 371 29.30 -27.34 -17.66
N ARG A 372 29.52 -26.13 -17.14
CA ARG A 372 29.55 -25.84 -15.70
C ARG A 372 28.62 -24.65 -15.44
N CYS A 373 27.45 -24.89 -14.89
CA CYS A 373 26.49 -23.81 -14.63
C CYS A 373 25.57 -24.03 -13.44
N VAL A 374 24.99 -22.92 -12.98
CA VAL A 374 23.94 -22.86 -11.95
C VAL A 374 22.75 -22.10 -12.50
N VAL A 375 21.56 -22.65 -12.29
CA VAL A 375 20.28 -22.08 -12.68
C VAL A 375 19.33 -22.13 -11.50
N THR A 376 18.55 -21.06 -11.30
CA THR A 376 17.42 -21.09 -10.37
C THR A 376 16.20 -21.67 -11.08
N MET A 377 15.49 -22.57 -10.42
CA MET A 377 14.33 -23.22 -11.00
C MET A 377 13.18 -23.32 -10.01
N ALA A 378 11.96 -23.20 -10.50
CA ALA A 378 10.74 -23.55 -9.77
C ALA A 378 9.93 -24.56 -10.59
N VAL A 379 8.96 -25.22 -9.96
CA VAL A 379 8.16 -26.22 -10.67
C VAL A 379 7.25 -25.54 -11.70
N THR A 380 6.53 -24.52 -11.26
CA THR A 380 5.65 -23.74 -12.14
C THR A 380 5.40 -22.34 -11.59
N ARG A 381 5.27 -21.35 -12.47
CA ARG A 381 4.76 -20.01 -12.10
C ARG A 381 3.23 -19.94 -12.04
N ARG A 382 2.53 -20.94 -12.60
CA ARG A 382 1.08 -20.92 -12.73
C ARG A 382 0.43 -21.11 -11.36
N THR A 383 -0.62 -20.34 -11.07
CA THR A 383 -1.49 -20.61 -9.93
C THR A 383 -2.45 -21.74 -10.30
N ILE A 384 -2.15 -22.95 -9.82
CA ILE A 384 -2.97 -24.13 -10.06
C ILE A 384 -4.26 -24.03 -9.24
N ARG A 385 -5.40 -24.20 -9.91
CA ARG A 385 -6.70 -24.30 -9.23
C ARG A 385 -6.90 -25.73 -8.73
N TYR A 386 -6.42 -25.99 -7.52
CA TYR A 386 -6.72 -27.23 -6.81
C TYR A 386 -8.22 -27.39 -6.55
N SER A 387 -8.65 -28.64 -6.40
CA SER A 387 -10.06 -29.00 -6.17
C SER A 387 -10.72 -28.17 -5.07
N ALA A 388 -11.97 -27.75 -5.32
CA ALA A 388 -12.77 -26.97 -4.39
C ALA A 388 -13.03 -27.68 -3.03
N ASN A 389 -12.78 -28.99 -2.96
CA ASN A 389 -12.91 -29.79 -1.75
C ASN A 389 -11.62 -29.85 -0.90
N MET A 390 -10.47 -29.40 -1.42
CA MET A 390 -9.21 -29.36 -0.68
C MET A 390 -9.23 -28.25 0.37
N HIS A 391 -8.71 -28.49 1.58
CA HIS A 391 -8.68 -27.46 2.63
C HIS A 391 -7.81 -26.27 2.19
N TRP A 392 -8.19 -25.04 2.56
CA TRP A 392 -7.53 -23.82 2.09
C TRP A 392 -6.04 -23.77 2.47
N TYR A 393 -5.68 -24.32 3.64
CA TYR A 393 -4.31 -24.41 4.09
C TYR A 393 -3.48 -25.32 3.19
N ASP A 394 -3.99 -26.50 2.82
CA ASP A 394 -3.30 -27.43 1.92
C ASP A 394 -3.10 -26.81 0.53
N ARG A 395 -4.07 -26.00 0.06
CA ARG A 395 -3.92 -25.26 -1.21
C ARG A 395 -2.80 -24.24 -1.13
N LEU A 396 -2.70 -23.51 -0.03
CA LEU A 396 -1.63 -22.54 0.19
C LEU A 396 -0.26 -23.22 0.22
N ILE A 397 -0.13 -24.32 0.96
CA ILE A 397 1.12 -25.10 1.02
C ILE A 397 1.51 -25.63 -0.36
N ASN A 398 0.55 -26.15 -1.14
CA ASN A 398 0.84 -26.61 -2.50
C ASN A 398 1.25 -25.46 -3.44
N ASP A 399 0.62 -24.28 -3.33
CA ASP A 399 1.01 -23.10 -4.14
C ASP A 399 2.40 -22.59 -3.76
N ILE A 400 2.74 -22.58 -2.47
CA ILE A 400 4.11 -22.28 -2.00
C ILE A 400 5.09 -23.30 -2.57
N ALA A 401 4.82 -24.61 -2.46
CA ALA A 401 5.70 -25.66 -2.96
C ALA A 401 5.90 -25.63 -4.49
N ASN A 402 4.88 -25.24 -5.26
CA ASN A 402 5.02 -25.06 -6.72
C ASN A 402 5.98 -23.94 -7.10
N LYS A 403 5.97 -22.86 -6.30
CA LYS A 403 6.75 -21.63 -6.53
C LYS A 403 8.09 -21.63 -5.81
N ALA A 404 8.29 -22.56 -4.87
CA ALA A 404 9.52 -22.72 -4.13
C ALA A 404 10.68 -22.95 -5.10
N VAL A 405 11.70 -22.12 -4.94
CA VAL A 405 12.89 -22.12 -5.80
C VAL A 405 13.93 -23.08 -5.26
N PHE A 406 14.52 -23.84 -6.17
CA PHE A 406 15.68 -24.67 -5.93
C PHE A 406 16.74 -24.42 -7.01
N LEU A 407 17.98 -24.78 -6.73
CA LEU A 407 19.08 -24.62 -7.68
C LEU A 407 19.32 -25.91 -8.44
N LEU A 408 19.53 -25.80 -9.75
CA LEU A 408 20.12 -26.85 -10.55
C LEU A 408 21.59 -26.53 -10.82
N VAL A 409 22.45 -27.47 -10.48
CA VAL A 409 23.91 -27.35 -10.61
C VAL A 409 24.43 -28.40 -11.58
N ARG A 410 25.10 -27.97 -12.65
CA ARG A 410 25.79 -28.82 -13.64
C ARG A 410 27.30 -28.72 -13.46
N ASN A 411 27.97 -29.88 -13.44
CA ASN A 411 29.42 -30.03 -13.60
C ASN A 411 29.68 -31.16 -14.62
N GLY A 412 29.83 -30.78 -15.88
CA GLY A 412 29.98 -31.70 -17.00
C GLY A 412 28.69 -32.46 -17.26
N GLN A 413 28.70 -33.75 -16.97
CA GLN A 413 27.53 -34.63 -17.01
C GLN A 413 26.88 -34.83 -15.63
N ASN A 414 27.55 -34.39 -14.56
CA ASN A 414 27.01 -34.44 -13.21
C ASN A 414 25.98 -33.32 -13.02
N VAL A 415 24.77 -33.68 -12.58
CA VAL A 415 23.68 -32.74 -12.33
C VAL A 415 23.13 -32.98 -10.94
N HIS A 416 22.97 -31.91 -10.19
CA HIS A 416 22.47 -31.93 -8.81
C HIS A 416 21.35 -30.91 -8.65
N ALA A 417 20.32 -31.28 -7.90
CA ALA A 417 19.30 -30.36 -7.43
C ALA A 417 19.61 -30.00 -5.97
N VAL A 418 19.66 -28.71 -5.67
CA VAL A 418 19.97 -28.19 -4.33
C VAL A 418 18.77 -27.44 -3.80
N TYR A 419 18.24 -27.89 -2.67
CA TYR A 419 17.15 -27.26 -1.94
C TYR A 419 17.73 -26.55 -0.72
N SER A 420 17.21 -25.36 -0.41
CA SER A 420 17.64 -24.57 0.73
C SER A 420 16.42 -24.11 1.51
N ASP A 421 16.41 -24.38 2.81
CA ASP A 421 15.32 -24.00 3.74
C ASP A 421 15.32 -22.50 4.08
N GLU A 422 16.22 -21.71 3.48
CA GLU A 422 16.31 -20.28 3.71
C GLU A 422 15.18 -19.56 2.96
N PRO A 423 14.26 -18.86 3.64
CA PRO A 423 13.07 -18.28 3.01
C PRO A 423 13.39 -17.31 1.88
N SER A 424 14.53 -16.61 1.97
CA SER A 424 14.96 -15.70 0.91
C SER A 424 15.32 -16.44 -0.37
N HIS A 425 15.88 -17.66 -0.29
CA HIS A 425 16.22 -18.48 -1.46
C HIS A 425 14.97 -19.09 -2.08
N GLU A 426 14.04 -19.62 -1.28
CA GLU A 426 12.79 -20.23 -1.78
C GLU A 426 11.91 -19.24 -2.56
N ALA A 427 11.96 -17.96 -2.18
CA ALA A 427 11.20 -16.89 -2.81
C ALA A 427 11.98 -16.09 -3.88
N ALA A 428 13.20 -16.51 -4.23
CA ALA A 428 14.06 -15.77 -5.14
C ALA A 428 13.40 -15.57 -6.50
N GLU A 429 13.45 -14.35 -7.03
CA GLU A 429 12.98 -14.08 -8.39
C GLU A 429 14.02 -14.50 -9.44
N ARG A 430 15.30 -14.38 -9.08
CA ARG A 430 16.47 -14.56 -9.95
C ARG A 430 17.70 -14.94 -9.10
N LEU A 431 18.78 -15.41 -9.75
CA LEU A 431 19.99 -15.88 -9.06
C LEU A 431 20.89 -14.73 -8.58
N PHE A 432 20.93 -13.62 -9.31
CA PHE A 432 21.72 -12.44 -8.97
C PHE A 432 20.98 -11.17 -9.43
N PRO A 433 21.22 -10.01 -8.79
CA PRO A 433 20.37 -8.85 -8.96
C PRO A 433 20.44 -8.31 -10.39
N ALA A 434 19.33 -7.77 -10.87
CA ALA A 434 19.35 -6.99 -12.10
C ALA A 434 19.72 -5.53 -11.83
N ALA A 435 20.28 -4.85 -12.85
CA ALA A 435 20.72 -3.46 -12.71
C ALA A 435 19.59 -2.50 -12.24
N HIS A 436 18.36 -2.76 -12.68
CA HIS A 436 17.19 -1.97 -12.31
C HIS A 436 16.70 -2.24 -10.89
N GLU A 437 16.91 -3.44 -10.32
CA GLU A 437 16.54 -3.73 -8.94
C GLU A 437 17.41 -2.92 -7.98
N VAL A 438 18.72 -2.94 -8.22
CA VAL A 438 19.68 -2.20 -7.40
C VAL A 438 19.40 -0.70 -7.45
N ARG A 439 19.13 -0.18 -8.66
CA ARG A 439 18.87 1.25 -8.86
C ARG A 439 17.49 1.66 -8.37
N GLY A 440 16.48 0.81 -8.55
CA GLY A 440 15.08 1.10 -8.24
C GLY A 440 14.84 1.44 -6.76
N HIS A 441 15.66 0.92 -5.84
CA HIS A 441 15.61 1.32 -4.43
C HIS A 441 15.88 2.83 -4.22
N PHE A 442 16.68 3.42 -5.10
CA PHE A 442 17.07 4.84 -5.03
C PHE A 442 16.32 5.70 -6.05
N GLU A 443 15.22 5.22 -6.61
CA GLU A 443 14.35 5.97 -7.52
C GLU A 443 12.97 6.20 -6.88
N GLY A 444 12.53 7.46 -6.86
CA GLY A 444 11.19 7.84 -6.43
C GLY A 444 10.14 7.47 -7.48
N LEU A 445 8.88 7.37 -7.06
CA LEU A 445 7.73 7.13 -7.96
C LEU A 445 7.58 8.21 -9.05
N ASP A 446 8.16 9.38 -8.81
CA ASP A 446 8.23 10.53 -9.71
C ASP A 446 9.46 10.52 -10.63
N GLY A 447 10.31 9.48 -10.53
CA GLY A 447 11.60 9.39 -11.21
C GLY A 447 12.72 10.21 -10.56
N SER A 448 12.50 10.79 -9.36
CA SER A 448 13.54 11.50 -8.63
C SER A 448 14.60 10.54 -8.07
N THR A 449 15.89 10.87 -8.14
CA THR A 449 16.94 10.07 -7.50
C THR A 449 17.02 10.39 -6.01
N ILE A 450 16.92 9.36 -5.17
CA ILE A 450 17.06 9.43 -3.72
C ILE A 450 18.55 9.46 -3.38
N GLY A 451 19.06 10.66 -3.09
CA GLY A 451 20.45 10.87 -2.67
C GLY A 451 20.64 10.88 -1.15
N LEU A 452 21.89 11.04 -0.71
CA LEU A 452 22.23 11.09 0.72
C LEU A 452 21.58 12.27 1.47
N HIS A 453 21.24 13.37 0.79
CA HIS A 453 20.56 14.51 1.40
C HIS A 453 19.03 14.36 1.43
N ASP A 454 18.51 13.16 1.19
CA ASP A 454 17.08 12.86 1.24
C ASP A 454 16.76 12.01 2.47
N VAL A 455 15.66 12.34 3.17
CA VAL A 455 15.14 11.55 4.30
C VAL A 455 14.72 10.13 3.88
N ARG A 456 14.37 9.93 2.61
CA ARG A 456 14.01 8.62 2.04
C ARG A 456 15.21 7.68 1.95
N PHE A 457 16.43 8.20 1.97
CA PHE A 457 17.67 7.43 1.81
C PHE A 457 17.80 6.30 2.83
N GLY A 458 17.47 6.55 4.10
CA GLY A 458 17.56 5.53 5.15
C GLY A 458 16.76 4.28 4.85
N LYS A 459 15.51 4.45 4.39
CA LYS A 459 14.65 3.33 3.99
C LYS A 459 15.15 2.66 2.72
N ALA A 460 15.50 3.44 1.70
CA ALA A 460 16.07 2.94 0.45
C ALA A 460 17.33 2.08 0.69
N ASN A 461 18.22 2.55 1.57
CA ASN A 461 19.43 1.83 1.95
C ASN A 461 19.12 0.52 2.69
N ALA A 462 18.15 0.53 3.62
CA ALA A 462 17.73 -0.69 4.31
C ALA A 462 17.12 -1.74 3.35
N ASP A 463 16.29 -1.30 2.41
CA ASP A 463 15.71 -2.17 1.37
C ASP A 463 16.80 -2.73 0.44
N TRP A 464 17.79 -1.90 0.08
CA TRP A 464 18.98 -2.32 -0.68
C TRP A 464 19.85 -3.31 0.10
N GLU A 465 20.14 -3.06 1.38
CA GLU A 465 20.93 -3.95 2.23
C GLU A 465 20.28 -5.33 2.38
N SER A 466 18.95 -5.39 2.54
CA SER A 466 18.20 -6.65 2.58
C SER A 466 18.34 -7.43 1.26
N THR A 467 18.27 -6.72 0.13
CA THR A 467 18.42 -7.32 -1.21
C THR A 467 19.86 -7.80 -1.43
N ASN A 468 20.85 -7.00 -1.02
CA ASN A 468 22.26 -7.36 -1.09
C ASN A 468 22.59 -8.56 -0.19
N LEU A 469 22.01 -8.62 1.01
CA LEU A 469 22.14 -9.76 1.92
C LEU A 469 21.57 -11.04 1.29
N HIS A 470 20.40 -10.96 0.66
CA HIS A 470 19.80 -12.10 -0.05
C HIS A 470 20.74 -12.69 -1.12
N TYR A 471 21.27 -11.86 -2.01
CA TYR A 471 22.19 -12.34 -3.06
C TYR A 471 23.57 -12.75 -2.52
N THR A 472 24.04 -12.11 -1.45
CA THR A 472 25.26 -12.52 -0.75
C THR A 472 25.08 -13.91 -0.13
N ARG A 473 23.91 -14.21 0.45
CA ARG A 473 23.57 -15.53 0.99
C ARG A 473 23.57 -16.61 -0.09
N LEU A 474 23.09 -16.32 -1.29
CA LEU A 474 23.19 -17.24 -2.44
C LEU A 474 24.67 -17.53 -2.79
N LEU A 475 25.53 -16.51 -2.87
CA LEU A 475 26.96 -16.72 -3.13
C LEU A 475 27.65 -17.54 -2.03
N ILE A 476 27.28 -17.31 -0.77
CA ILE A 476 27.79 -18.06 0.38
C ILE A 476 27.33 -19.52 0.35
N LEU A 477 26.07 -19.77 -0.05
CA LEU A 477 25.57 -21.11 -0.30
C LEU A 477 26.41 -21.82 -1.37
N LEU A 478 26.65 -21.18 -2.53
CA LEU A 478 27.49 -21.74 -3.59
C LEU A 478 28.92 -22.03 -3.09
N CYS A 479 29.50 -21.11 -2.31
CA CYS A 479 30.82 -21.30 -1.69
C CYS A 479 30.86 -22.52 -0.75
N GLY A 480 29.84 -22.67 0.11
CA GLY A 480 29.71 -23.83 0.99
C GLY A 480 29.54 -25.14 0.22
N LEU A 481 28.72 -25.14 -0.83
CA LEU A 481 28.51 -26.30 -1.70
C LEU A 481 29.80 -26.74 -2.40
N ASP A 482 30.61 -25.79 -2.87
CA ASP A 482 31.89 -26.09 -3.49
C ASP A 482 32.91 -26.65 -2.49
N HIS A 483 33.07 -26.00 -1.34
CA HIS A 483 34.09 -26.39 -0.37
C HIS A 483 33.81 -27.74 0.31
N ARG A 484 32.53 -28.06 0.57
CA ARG A 484 32.13 -29.30 1.25
C ARG A 484 31.94 -30.46 0.28
N GLU A 485 31.18 -30.23 -0.79
CA GLU A 485 30.71 -31.29 -1.70
C GLU A 485 31.45 -31.30 -3.05
N ARG A 486 32.26 -30.27 -3.34
CA ARG A 486 32.95 -30.09 -4.64
C ARG A 486 32.02 -30.19 -5.85
N LEU A 487 30.81 -29.66 -5.70
CA LEU A 487 29.74 -29.74 -6.70
C LEU A 487 30.11 -29.15 -8.06
N PHE A 488 31.03 -28.18 -8.10
CA PHE A 488 31.48 -27.56 -9.35
C PHE A 488 32.77 -28.20 -9.91
N GLY A 489 33.41 -29.14 -9.20
CA GLY A 489 34.69 -29.72 -9.60
C GLY A 489 35.85 -28.72 -9.61
N ASP A 490 36.96 -29.10 -10.23
CA ASP A 490 38.20 -28.30 -10.17
C ASP A 490 38.23 -27.23 -11.28
N PHE A 491 37.79 -25.99 -10.99
CA PHE A 491 37.79 -24.87 -11.96
C PHE A 491 38.70 -23.69 -11.59
N TYR A 492 39.32 -23.75 -10.42
CA TYR A 492 40.24 -22.75 -9.91
C TYR A 492 41.32 -23.41 -9.02
N PRO A 493 42.46 -22.76 -8.77
CA PRO A 493 43.49 -23.29 -7.88
C PRO A 493 43.02 -23.29 -6.42
N HIS A 494 43.15 -24.41 -5.71
CA HIS A 494 42.62 -24.60 -4.35
C HIS A 494 43.09 -23.53 -3.33
N GLU A 495 44.27 -22.95 -3.53
CA GLU A 495 44.79 -21.84 -2.71
C GLU A 495 43.89 -20.58 -2.74
N GLN A 496 43.05 -20.44 -3.77
CA GLN A 496 42.16 -19.31 -3.97
C GLN A 496 40.73 -19.58 -3.51
N ALA A 497 40.42 -20.76 -2.94
CA ALA A 497 39.08 -21.15 -2.50
C ALA A 497 38.41 -20.11 -1.58
N MET A 498 39.15 -19.65 -0.56
CA MET A 498 38.65 -18.64 0.38
C MET A 498 38.40 -17.26 -0.25
N ARG A 499 38.83 -17.04 -1.50
CA ARG A 499 38.62 -15.78 -2.24
C ARG A 499 37.37 -15.80 -3.12
N MET A 500 36.55 -16.86 -3.08
CA MET A 500 35.36 -17.00 -3.93
C MET A 500 34.37 -15.83 -3.82
N LEU A 501 34.27 -15.19 -2.65
CA LEU A 501 33.42 -14.01 -2.43
C LEU A 501 34.04 -12.69 -2.92
N SER A 502 35.32 -12.69 -3.33
CA SER A 502 35.99 -11.49 -3.82
C SER A 502 35.67 -11.22 -5.28
N LEU A 503 35.56 -9.93 -5.64
CA LEU A 503 35.25 -9.50 -7.00
C LEU A 503 36.31 -9.96 -8.02
N ASP A 504 37.59 -9.97 -7.63
CA ASP A 504 38.68 -10.40 -8.50
C ASP A 504 38.55 -11.88 -8.88
N PHE A 505 38.23 -12.73 -7.90
CA PHE A 505 38.00 -14.15 -8.14
C PHE A 505 36.80 -14.36 -9.07
N GLN A 506 35.69 -13.68 -8.79
CA GLN A 506 34.47 -13.78 -9.59
C GLN A 506 34.71 -13.36 -11.04
N ARG A 507 35.43 -12.25 -11.28
CA ARG A 507 35.80 -11.80 -12.64
C ARG A 507 36.65 -12.82 -13.40
N GLN A 508 37.49 -13.56 -12.70
CA GLN A 508 38.41 -14.51 -13.30
C GLN A 508 37.75 -15.87 -13.60
N TYR A 509 36.96 -16.39 -12.67
CA TYR A 509 36.46 -17.77 -12.72
C TYR A 509 34.96 -17.90 -12.93
N PHE A 510 34.18 -16.83 -12.74
CA PHE A 510 32.74 -16.85 -13.01
C PHE A 510 32.42 -16.21 -14.35
N HIS A 511 31.26 -16.61 -14.89
CA HIS A 511 30.65 -15.99 -16.04
C HIS A 511 29.18 -15.72 -15.74
N PHE A 512 28.81 -14.46 -15.57
CA PHE A 512 27.43 -14.04 -15.31
C PHE A 512 26.71 -13.82 -16.64
N VAL A 513 25.56 -14.49 -16.81
CA VAL A 513 24.72 -14.37 -17.99
C VAL A 513 23.43 -13.65 -17.59
N HIS A 514 23.25 -12.45 -18.11
CA HIS A 514 22.11 -11.57 -17.84
C HIS A 514 20.92 -11.92 -18.76
N ASP A 515 20.41 -13.14 -18.65
CA ASP A 515 19.35 -13.68 -19.52
C ASP A 515 17.92 -13.26 -19.11
N ASP A 516 17.77 -12.51 -18.02
CA ASP A 516 16.49 -11.92 -17.58
C ASP A 516 16.42 -10.40 -17.87
N GLU A 517 17.53 -9.81 -18.32
CA GLU A 517 17.61 -8.40 -18.66
C GLU A 517 17.27 -8.16 -20.13
N GLU A 518 16.18 -7.44 -20.37
CA GLU A 518 15.69 -7.13 -21.73
C GLU A 518 16.75 -6.47 -22.61
N HIS A 519 17.65 -5.66 -22.05
CA HIS A 519 18.71 -4.97 -22.80
C HIS A 519 19.88 -5.90 -23.15
N ALA A 520 20.16 -6.90 -22.31
CA ALA A 520 21.21 -7.88 -22.53
C ALA A 520 20.82 -8.94 -23.60
N LEU A 521 19.56 -9.39 -23.61
CA LEU A 521 19.05 -10.41 -24.54
C LEU A 521 19.01 -9.95 -26.01
N LEU A 522 18.97 -8.65 -26.22
CA LEU A 522 18.45 -8.04 -27.43
C LEU A 522 19.42 -7.03 -28.05
N GLY A 523 20.61 -6.92 -27.47
CA GLY A 523 21.75 -6.10 -27.89
C GLY A 523 21.58 -4.61 -27.57
N GLU A 524 22.61 -4.00 -26.97
CA GLU A 524 22.70 -2.55 -26.83
C GLU A 524 23.01 -1.91 -28.20
N GLY A 525 21.97 -1.66 -28.99
CA GLY A 525 22.07 -1.02 -30.30
C GLY A 525 20.74 -0.40 -30.72
N SER A 526 20.64 0.93 -30.58
CA SER A 526 19.63 1.85 -31.15
C SER A 526 18.26 1.24 -31.46
N ARG A 527 17.49 0.91 -30.43
CA ARG A 527 16.08 0.60 -30.63
C ARG A 527 15.30 1.89 -30.60
N LEU A 528 14.76 2.27 -31.75
CA LEU A 528 13.72 3.28 -31.79
C LEU A 528 12.52 2.78 -30.97
N PRO A 529 12.00 3.56 -30.02
CA PRO A 529 10.70 3.31 -29.40
C PRO A 529 9.67 2.91 -30.46
N VAL A 530 8.77 1.97 -30.14
CA VAL A 530 7.81 1.41 -31.13
C VAL A 530 7.06 2.50 -31.90
N MET A 531 6.69 3.59 -31.23
CA MET A 531 6.01 4.72 -31.87
C MET A 531 6.91 5.52 -32.81
N GLU A 532 8.19 5.69 -32.47
CA GLU A 532 9.17 6.32 -33.35
C GLU A 532 9.48 5.43 -34.57
N TRP A 533 9.59 4.12 -34.36
CA TRP A 533 9.73 3.14 -35.44
C TRP A 533 8.50 3.13 -36.36
N ILE A 534 7.28 3.17 -35.81
CA ILE A 534 6.04 3.30 -36.61
C ILE A 534 6.04 4.60 -37.40
N ALA A 535 6.44 5.73 -36.79
CA ALA A 535 6.53 7.02 -37.46
C ALA A 535 7.55 7.00 -38.61
N GLU A 536 8.73 6.42 -38.37
CA GLU A 536 9.75 6.21 -39.40
C GLU A 536 9.19 5.36 -40.55
N ARG A 537 8.54 4.22 -40.25
CA ARG A 537 7.91 3.36 -41.27
C ARG A 537 6.83 4.09 -42.05
N ASN A 538 6.03 4.91 -41.39
CA ASN A 538 4.99 5.71 -42.03
C ASN A 538 5.54 6.84 -42.91
N SER A 539 6.78 7.28 -42.72
CA SER A 539 7.42 8.26 -43.62
C SER A 539 7.62 7.71 -45.05
N TYR A 540 7.68 6.40 -45.22
CA TYR A 540 7.79 5.74 -46.52
C TYR A 540 6.45 5.56 -47.25
N LEU A 541 5.34 6.08 -46.68
CA LEU A 541 4.01 5.95 -47.26
C LEU A 541 3.94 6.58 -48.65
N ARG A 542 3.49 5.78 -49.64
CA ARG A 542 3.24 6.22 -51.01
C ARG A 542 1.90 5.68 -51.49
N SER A 543 1.38 6.25 -52.56
CA SER A 543 0.24 5.65 -53.25
C SER A 543 0.60 4.25 -53.75
N GLY A 544 -0.22 3.26 -53.39
CA GLY A 544 0.03 1.84 -53.65
C GLY A 544 0.65 1.08 -52.47
N SER A 545 1.12 1.77 -51.43
CA SER A 545 1.67 1.11 -50.24
C SER A 545 0.60 0.30 -49.49
N ARG A 546 1.01 -0.87 -49.01
CA ARG A 546 0.27 -1.71 -48.08
C ARG A 546 0.38 -1.12 -46.69
N VAL A 547 -0.75 -0.97 -46.03
CA VAL A 547 -0.87 -0.37 -44.70
C VAL A 547 -1.65 -1.32 -43.80
N ALA A 548 -1.09 -1.62 -42.64
CA ALA A 548 -1.82 -2.22 -41.54
C ALA A 548 -2.42 -1.10 -40.70
N VAL A 549 -3.67 -1.25 -40.27
CA VAL A 549 -4.35 -0.25 -39.44
C VAL A 549 -4.92 -0.97 -38.23
N ALA A 550 -4.67 -0.45 -37.03
CA ALA A 550 -5.28 -0.99 -35.83
C ALA A 550 -6.77 -0.64 -35.81
N PRO A 551 -7.67 -1.64 -35.67
CA PRO A 551 -9.11 -1.39 -35.56
C PRO A 551 -9.44 -0.87 -34.15
N GLY A 552 -9.07 0.38 -33.87
CA GLY A 552 -9.59 1.11 -32.71
C GLY A 552 -11.00 1.64 -33.00
N ASN A 553 -11.81 1.84 -31.96
CA ASN A 553 -13.15 2.46 -32.03
C ASN A 553 -13.15 3.91 -32.59
N GLN A 554 -11.99 4.45 -32.93
CA GLN A 554 -11.71 5.87 -33.15
C GLN A 554 -11.11 6.19 -34.53
N LEU A 555 -11.06 5.24 -35.49
CA LEU A 555 -10.80 5.59 -36.90
C LEU A 555 -11.98 6.45 -37.39
N LYS A 556 -11.88 7.77 -37.19
CA LYS A 556 -12.87 8.75 -37.61
C LYS A 556 -12.93 8.74 -39.13
N ALA A 557 -13.84 7.91 -39.66
CA ALA A 557 -14.22 7.92 -41.06
C ALA A 557 -14.64 9.34 -41.45
N VAL A 558 -13.93 9.93 -42.40
CA VAL A 558 -14.18 11.33 -42.79
C VAL A 558 -15.37 11.42 -43.73
N GLN A 559 -15.56 10.44 -44.62
CA GLN A 559 -16.71 10.34 -45.51
C GLN A 559 -17.01 8.87 -45.83
N GLY A 560 -18.20 8.40 -45.43
CA GLY A 560 -18.82 7.23 -46.04
C GLY A 560 -19.32 7.62 -47.43
N ALA A 561 -19.13 6.75 -48.43
CA ALA A 561 -19.69 6.99 -49.75
C ALA A 561 -21.23 7.08 -49.64
N GLY A 562 -21.75 8.31 -49.62
CA GLY A 562 -23.19 8.59 -49.73
C GLY A 562 -23.91 9.18 -48.53
N THR A 563 -23.32 9.35 -47.34
CA THR A 563 -24.11 9.84 -46.18
C THR A 563 -23.28 10.52 -45.07
N ASN A 564 -23.77 11.66 -44.56
CA ASN A 564 -23.32 12.38 -43.35
C ASN A 564 -23.54 11.58 -42.04
N ILE A 565 -23.13 10.31 -41.99
CA ILE A 565 -23.35 9.44 -40.82
C ILE A 565 -22.15 9.52 -39.88
N ARG A 566 -22.34 10.20 -38.74
CA ARG A 566 -21.35 10.36 -37.65
C ARG A 566 -21.11 9.10 -36.79
N LYS A 567 -21.78 7.97 -37.08
CA LYS A 567 -21.69 6.73 -36.27
C LYS A 567 -21.49 5.50 -37.16
N LEU A 568 -20.26 5.30 -37.64
CA LEU A 568 -19.82 4.07 -38.29
C LEU A 568 -18.99 3.25 -37.29
N LYS A 569 -19.18 1.92 -37.25
CA LYS A 569 -18.38 1.01 -36.43
C LYS A 569 -17.49 0.11 -37.29
N PRO A 570 -16.24 -0.17 -36.91
CA PRO A 570 -15.40 -1.15 -37.62
C PRO A 570 -16.01 -2.55 -37.52
N ILE A 571 -15.79 -3.38 -38.56
CA ILE A 571 -16.25 -4.78 -38.59
C ILE A 571 -15.14 -5.66 -37.99
N GLU A 572 -15.25 -5.98 -36.70
CA GLU A 572 -14.20 -6.71 -35.96
C GLU A 572 -13.88 -8.11 -36.54
N SER A 573 -14.83 -8.77 -37.21
CA SER A 573 -14.68 -10.16 -37.69
C SER A 573 -14.43 -10.32 -39.19
N GLY A 574 -14.12 -9.23 -39.93
CA GLY A 574 -13.98 -9.31 -41.39
C GLY A 574 -13.20 -8.18 -42.05
N VAL A 575 -12.58 -7.29 -41.27
CA VAL A 575 -11.69 -6.28 -41.83
C VAL A 575 -10.42 -6.97 -42.35
N PRO A 576 -10.04 -6.81 -43.63
CA PRO A 576 -8.75 -7.27 -44.11
C PRO A 576 -7.66 -6.60 -43.29
N SER A 577 -6.69 -7.38 -42.80
CA SER A 577 -5.55 -6.86 -42.01
C SER A 577 -4.61 -5.92 -42.80
N ARG A 578 -4.86 -5.76 -44.10
CA ARG A 578 -4.02 -5.01 -45.04
C ARG A 578 -4.89 -4.16 -45.96
N PHE A 579 -4.59 -2.87 -46.01
CA PHE A 579 -5.20 -1.90 -46.91
C PHE A 579 -4.18 -1.36 -47.89
N VAL A 580 -4.64 -0.84 -49.03
CA VAL A 580 -3.77 -0.17 -50.01
C VAL A 580 -4.05 1.33 -49.96
N ALA A 581 -3.02 2.11 -49.65
CA ALA A 581 -3.11 3.57 -49.62
C ALA A 581 -3.28 4.13 -51.03
N ARG A 582 -4.14 5.14 -51.19
CA ARG A 582 -4.33 5.88 -52.46
C ARG A 582 -4.08 7.36 -52.23
N ALA A 583 -3.32 7.99 -53.12
CA ALA A 583 -3.15 9.44 -53.10
C ALA A 583 -4.41 10.17 -53.61
N SER A 584 -4.77 11.27 -52.96
CA SER A 584 -5.91 12.12 -53.29
C SER A 584 -5.67 13.53 -52.74
N GLY A 585 -5.40 14.51 -53.60
CA GLY A 585 -5.22 15.90 -53.17
C GLY A 585 -3.95 16.15 -52.33
N GLY A 586 -2.87 15.41 -52.59
CA GLY A 586 -1.59 15.54 -51.87
C GLY A 586 -1.47 14.68 -50.61
N PHE A 587 -2.53 13.99 -50.21
CA PHE A 587 -2.59 13.14 -49.01
C PHE A 587 -3.02 11.71 -49.36
N HIS A 588 -2.75 10.77 -48.46
CA HIS A 588 -3.00 9.34 -48.58
C HIS A 588 -4.25 8.93 -47.78
N LYS A 589 -5.07 8.08 -48.40
CA LYS A 589 -6.30 7.54 -47.78
C LYS A 589 -6.46 6.04 -48.05
N VAL A 590 -7.19 5.37 -47.18
CA VAL A 590 -7.59 3.97 -47.30
C VAL A 590 -9.10 3.83 -47.24
N GLN A 591 -9.63 2.80 -47.91
CA GLN A 591 -11.04 2.43 -47.85
C GLN A 591 -11.21 1.26 -46.89
N ILE A 592 -11.95 1.50 -45.80
CA ILE A 592 -12.17 0.53 -44.74
C ILE A 592 -13.64 0.11 -44.76
N PRO A 593 -13.95 -1.19 -44.78
CA PRO A 593 -15.32 -1.65 -44.63
C PRO A 593 -15.80 -1.39 -43.19
N MET A 594 -16.87 -0.62 -43.06
CA MET A 594 -17.49 -0.26 -41.78
C MET A 594 -18.97 -0.64 -41.77
N ARG A 595 -19.54 -0.72 -40.58
CA ARG A 595 -20.95 -0.99 -40.36
C ARG A 595 -21.69 0.30 -40.02
N ASN A 596 -22.78 0.58 -40.74
CA ASN A 596 -23.67 1.69 -40.41
C ASN A 596 -24.61 1.33 -39.24
N PRO A 597 -25.37 2.30 -38.68
CA PRO A 597 -26.35 2.05 -37.62
C PRO A 597 -27.44 1.04 -38.00
N GLU A 598 -27.71 0.87 -39.30
CA GLU A 598 -28.68 -0.10 -39.85
C GLU A 598 -28.05 -1.48 -40.12
N HIS A 599 -26.87 -1.76 -39.56
CA HIS A 599 -26.12 -3.01 -39.71
C HIS A 599 -25.64 -3.36 -41.14
N ARG A 600 -25.78 -2.46 -42.11
CA ARG A 600 -25.28 -2.61 -43.48
C ARG A 600 -23.79 -2.28 -43.57
N GLN A 601 -23.08 -3.01 -44.43
CA GLN A 601 -21.67 -2.76 -44.72
C GLN A 601 -21.55 -1.59 -45.71
N VAL A 602 -20.68 -0.63 -45.38
CA VAL A 602 -20.40 0.56 -46.19
C VAL A 602 -18.89 0.77 -46.25
N LEU A 603 -18.36 1.17 -47.41
CA LEU A 603 -16.96 1.57 -47.53
C LEU A 603 -16.78 3.02 -47.05
N ALA A 604 -15.93 3.19 -46.04
CA ALA A 604 -15.59 4.48 -45.47
C ALA A 604 -14.17 4.90 -45.87
N THR A 605 -13.98 6.18 -46.15
CA THR A 605 -12.66 6.75 -46.43
C THR A 605 -12.01 7.24 -45.13
N ALA A 606 -10.86 6.65 -44.78
CA ALA A 606 -10.01 7.10 -43.68
C ALA A 606 -8.72 7.72 -44.25
N TRP A 607 -8.37 8.93 -43.79
CA TRP A 607 -7.14 9.62 -44.19
C TRP A 607 -6.00 9.19 -43.25
N LEU A 608 -4.85 8.86 -43.84
CA LEU A 608 -3.65 8.46 -43.11
C LEU A 608 -2.78 9.68 -42.74
N ASP A 609 -2.75 10.69 -43.60
CA ASP A 609 -2.04 11.95 -43.39
C ASP A 609 -2.90 13.17 -43.83
N GLY A 610 -2.46 14.38 -43.46
CA GLY A 610 -3.11 15.64 -43.81
C GLY A 610 -4.08 16.22 -42.76
N PRO A 611 -4.79 17.33 -43.08
CA PRO A 611 -5.57 18.11 -42.12
C PRO A 611 -6.81 17.38 -41.58
N LYS A 612 -7.12 16.19 -42.10
CA LYS A 612 -8.22 15.33 -41.65
C LYS A 612 -7.73 13.97 -41.14
N ALA A 613 -6.43 13.80 -40.93
CA ALA A 613 -5.87 12.63 -40.27
C ALA A 613 -6.25 12.64 -38.77
N PRO A 614 -6.46 11.48 -38.15
CA PRO A 614 -6.75 11.41 -36.72
C PRO A 614 -5.52 11.88 -35.92
N THR A 615 -5.73 12.87 -35.05
CA THR A 615 -4.72 13.44 -34.15
C THR A 615 -4.68 12.78 -32.77
N GLU A 616 -5.52 11.77 -32.51
CA GLU A 616 -5.62 11.10 -31.21
C GLU A 616 -4.62 9.94 -31.09
N MET A 617 -3.97 9.83 -29.93
CA MET A 617 -2.88 8.87 -29.62
C MET A 617 -3.28 7.39 -29.76
N ASP A 618 -4.57 7.06 -29.70
CA ASP A 618 -5.06 5.67 -29.72
C ASP A 618 -5.24 5.08 -31.14
N THR A 619 -4.92 5.84 -32.18
CA THR A 619 -5.01 5.38 -33.57
C THR A 619 -3.66 5.36 -34.25
N TRP A 620 -3.14 4.18 -34.56
CA TRP A 620 -1.92 3.99 -35.33
C TRP A 620 -2.19 3.21 -36.63
N PHE A 621 -1.39 3.52 -37.64
CA PHE A 621 -1.26 2.74 -38.86
C PHE A 621 0.22 2.44 -39.09
N LEU A 622 0.52 1.40 -39.85
CA LEU A 622 1.87 0.98 -40.17
C LEU A 622 1.97 0.75 -41.68
N CYS A 623 2.79 1.55 -42.35
CA CYS A 623 3.20 1.26 -43.71
C CYS A 623 4.07 -0.01 -43.71
N LEU A 624 3.61 -1.04 -44.41
CA LEU A 624 4.30 -2.32 -44.56
C LEU A 624 5.31 -2.32 -45.72
N ASP A 625 5.25 -1.27 -46.56
CA ASP A 625 6.09 -1.12 -47.74
C ASP A 625 7.18 -0.09 -47.46
N GLY A 626 8.27 -0.56 -46.85
CA GLY A 626 9.51 0.19 -46.66
C GLY A 626 10.61 -0.31 -47.61
N TYR A 627 11.50 0.60 -48.00
CA TYR A 627 12.67 0.31 -48.83
C TYR A 627 13.58 -0.70 -48.11
N PHE A 628 13.69 -1.94 -48.60
CA PHE A 628 14.79 -2.84 -48.27
C PHE A 628 15.98 -2.44 -49.14
N GLY A 629 16.65 -1.35 -48.76
CA GLY A 629 18.02 -1.10 -49.21
C GLY A 629 18.97 -2.04 -48.47
N PRO A 630 20.07 -2.49 -49.08
CA PRO A 630 20.98 -3.44 -48.45
C PRO A 630 21.64 -2.77 -47.23
N THR A 631 21.36 -3.32 -46.04
CA THR A 631 22.22 -3.21 -44.86
C THR A 631 23.29 -4.28 -44.91
#